data_AF-A0A1I4YD11-F1
#
_entry.id   AF-A0A1I4YD11-F1
#
_cell.length_a   1.000
_cell.length_b   1.000
_cell.length_c   1.000
_cell.angle_alpha   90.00
_cell.angle_beta   90.00
_cell.angle_gamma   90.00
#
_symmetry.space_group_name_H-M   'P 1'
#
loop_
_entity.id
_entity.type
_entity.pdbx_description
1 polymer ?
#
loop_
_entity_poly.entity_id
_entity_poly.type
_entity_poly.pdbx_seq_one_letter_code
_entity_poly.pdbx_strand_id
1 'polypeptide(L)'
;MKTIYCDEAGHSGQNLLDSDQPYFVLASNNFGAAEAQEILEVVRSSQTNESKFAFLKRSTTGTSRLIRLLSDPRLNASRIVVDVFHKRYMIASKIIDLVMETLLNERDVDLYRDGANIGASNVLYCSLAPLCGDAAADEFFSAFVALIRDRNPATRSRYLLAVQRAVELCADDEFREFLEPFGDASQLDTWLGPINPLALEPSIPALFEHIVVWGRRLREPFAVVHDRSKPVVASESLFLELMASFNETPVPVGYDRRQFEFPLRAASLEQGDSKDHPSLQLADLCAGAINHLLKSRRTGTQDALAEAIGALRCPEWVVGAVVPTPDATPEALDTIGDGCNPVDPLVEHLARRRGLL
;
A
#
# COMPACT_ATOMS: atom_id res chain seq x y z
N MET A 1 4.47 -26.89 4.54
CA MET A 1 4.75 -25.44 4.43
C MET A 1 3.47 -24.70 4.77
N LYS A 2 3.52 -23.63 5.56
CA LYS A 2 2.34 -22.79 5.82
C LYS A 2 1.99 -21.98 4.57
N THR A 3 0.72 -21.61 4.43
CA THR A 3 0.23 -20.79 3.33
C THR A 3 -0.42 -19.52 3.88
N ILE A 4 -0.07 -18.39 3.29
CA ILE A 4 -0.67 -17.09 3.56
C ILE A 4 -1.63 -16.77 2.42
N TYR A 5 -2.87 -16.41 2.77
CA TYR A 5 -3.93 -16.09 1.82
C TYR A 5 -4.20 -14.59 1.86
N CYS A 6 -4.11 -13.92 0.71
CA CYS A 6 -4.24 -12.47 0.56
C CYS A 6 -5.43 -12.08 -0.32
N ASP A 7 -6.20 -11.07 0.08
CA ASP A 7 -7.25 -10.48 -0.75
C ASP A 7 -7.35 -8.97 -0.48
N GLU A 8 -7.83 -8.22 -1.47
CA GLU A 8 -7.85 -6.76 -1.50
C GLU A 8 -9.27 -6.17 -1.51
N ALA A 9 -9.43 -5.00 -0.89
CA ALA A 9 -10.64 -4.21 -0.93
C ALA A 9 -10.36 -2.78 -1.38
N GLY A 10 -11.30 -2.20 -2.12
CA GLY A 10 -11.21 -0.82 -2.59
C GLY A 10 -10.40 -0.67 -3.88
N HIS A 11 -10.34 -1.69 -4.73
CA HIS A 11 -9.79 -1.57 -6.07
C HIS A 11 -10.70 -0.67 -6.94
N SER A 12 -10.26 0.55 -7.27
CA SER A 12 -10.97 1.48 -8.16
C SER A 12 -10.44 1.45 -9.60
N GLY A 13 -9.66 0.40 -9.95
CA GLY A 13 -9.02 0.25 -11.23
C GLY A 13 -8.16 1.47 -11.56
N GLN A 14 -8.41 2.07 -12.72
CA GLN A 14 -7.66 3.25 -13.14
C GLN A 14 -8.00 4.52 -12.32
N ASN A 15 -9.10 4.62 -11.59
CA ASN A 15 -9.39 5.88 -10.89
C ASN A 15 -8.78 5.93 -9.48
N LEU A 16 -7.47 6.22 -9.36
CA LEU A 16 -6.80 6.32 -8.04
C LEU A 16 -7.25 7.53 -7.21
N LEU A 17 -7.85 8.53 -7.85
CA LEU A 17 -8.32 9.77 -7.21
C LEU A 17 -9.84 9.77 -6.96
N ASP A 18 -10.49 8.61 -7.02
CA ASP A 18 -11.91 8.45 -6.68
C ASP A 18 -12.19 8.84 -5.22
N SER A 19 -12.95 9.93 -5.02
CA SER A 19 -13.31 10.47 -3.70
C SER A 19 -14.18 9.52 -2.86
N ASP A 20 -14.94 8.63 -3.51
CA ASP A 20 -15.81 7.64 -2.88
C ASP A 20 -15.05 6.33 -2.55
N GLN A 21 -13.86 6.15 -3.14
CA GLN A 21 -12.98 5.02 -2.89
C GLN A 21 -11.54 5.43 -2.55
N PRO A 22 -11.34 6.24 -1.48
CA PRO A 22 -10.05 6.83 -1.17
C PRO A 22 -9.03 5.84 -0.59
N TYR A 23 -9.47 4.65 -0.18
CA TYR A 23 -8.62 3.64 0.44
C TYR A 23 -8.50 2.38 -0.42
N PHE A 24 -7.28 1.90 -0.57
CA PHE A 24 -6.97 0.51 -0.89
C PHE A 24 -6.59 -0.20 0.42
N VAL A 25 -7.05 -1.44 0.59
CA VAL A 25 -6.76 -2.26 1.76
C VAL A 25 -6.40 -3.65 1.31
N LEU A 26 -5.25 -4.18 1.74
CA LEU A 26 -4.90 -5.59 1.57
C LEU A 26 -5.05 -6.28 2.92
N ALA A 27 -5.71 -7.44 2.97
CA ALA A 27 -5.72 -8.29 4.14
C ALA A 27 -5.09 -9.64 3.83
N SER A 28 -4.45 -10.24 4.81
CA SER A 28 -3.97 -11.62 4.71
C SER A 28 -4.12 -12.40 6.00
N ASN A 29 -4.14 -13.73 5.88
CA ASN A 29 -4.23 -14.62 7.01
C ASN A 29 -3.51 -15.95 6.77
N ASN A 30 -3.24 -16.68 7.86
CA ASN A 30 -2.63 -18.02 7.83
C ASN A 30 -3.61 -19.13 8.25
N PHE A 31 -4.92 -18.94 8.05
CA PHE A 31 -5.91 -19.96 8.38
C PHE A 31 -5.87 -21.11 7.38
N GLY A 32 -5.89 -22.34 7.89
CA GLY A 32 -6.09 -23.52 7.05
C GLY A 32 -7.54 -23.61 6.55
N ALA A 33 -7.78 -24.38 5.50
CA ALA A 33 -9.11 -24.47 4.87
C ALA A 33 -10.22 -24.86 5.87
N ALA A 34 -10.00 -25.89 6.70
CA ALA A 34 -11.00 -26.33 7.69
C ALA A 34 -11.32 -25.23 8.73
N GLU A 35 -10.29 -24.61 9.29
CA GLU A 35 -10.45 -23.53 10.29
C GLU A 35 -11.18 -22.31 9.69
N ALA A 36 -10.82 -21.91 8.46
CA ALA A 36 -11.49 -20.83 7.76
C ALA A 36 -12.97 -21.17 7.47
N GLN A 37 -13.28 -22.41 7.08
CA GLN A 37 -14.67 -22.84 6.86
C GLN A 37 -15.52 -22.76 8.13
N GLU A 38 -14.97 -23.16 9.28
CA GLU A 38 -15.67 -23.05 10.56
C GLU A 38 -15.97 -21.60 10.94
N ILE A 39 -15.01 -20.69 10.74
CA ILE A 39 -15.20 -19.25 10.98
C ILE A 39 -16.30 -18.69 10.06
N LEU A 40 -16.28 -19.08 8.79
CA LEU A 40 -17.20 -18.58 7.77
C LEU A 40 -18.63 -19.12 7.90
N GLU A 41 -18.86 -20.14 8.72
CA GLU A 41 -20.18 -20.78 8.86
C GLU A 41 -21.27 -19.77 9.26
N VAL A 42 -20.93 -18.75 10.06
CA VAL A 42 -21.89 -17.73 10.51
C VAL A 42 -22.34 -16.77 9.40
N VAL A 43 -21.54 -16.61 8.33
CA VAL A 43 -21.89 -15.74 7.19
C VAL A 43 -22.49 -16.52 6.02
N ARG A 44 -22.31 -17.84 5.96
CA ARG A 44 -22.85 -18.69 4.91
C ARG A 44 -24.38 -18.58 4.80
N SER A 45 -24.86 -18.76 3.57
CA SER A 45 -26.29 -18.82 3.27
C SER A 45 -26.57 -20.04 2.41
N SER A 46 -27.78 -20.59 2.51
CA SER A 46 -28.22 -21.72 1.68
C SER A 46 -28.27 -21.41 0.18
N GLN A 47 -28.16 -20.13 -0.20
CA GLN A 47 -28.24 -19.67 -1.59
C GLN A 47 -26.86 -19.37 -2.21
N THR A 48 -25.80 -19.24 -1.41
CA THR A 48 -24.47 -18.83 -1.88
C THR A 48 -23.35 -19.49 -1.06
N ASN A 49 -22.48 -20.24 -1.75
CA ASN A 49 -21.27 -20.82 -1.12
C ASN A 49 -20.22 -19.77 -0.77
N GLU A 50 -20.20 -18.64 -1.48
CA GLU A 50 -19.28 -17.53 -1.28
C GLU A 50 -20.06 -16.28 -0.83
N SER A 51 -19.66 -15.69 0.30
CA SER A 51 -20.24 -14.46 0.85
C SER A 51 -19.18 -13.36 0.84
N LYS A 52 -19.36 -12.37 -0.03
CA LYS A 52 -18.48 -11.20 -0.12
C LYS A 52 -18.92 -10.09 0.83
N PHE A 53 -17.96 -9.34 1.36
CA PHE A 53 -18.23 -8.23 2.27
C PHE A 53 -19.22 -7.21 1.66
N ALA A 54 -19.00 -6.87 0.39
CA ALA A 54 -19.79 -5.88 -0.34
C ALA A 54 -21.29 -6.23 -0.45
N PHE A 55 -21.65 -7.52 -0.37
CA PHE A 55 -23.04 -7.97 -0.38
C PHE A 55 -23.61 -8.04 1.03
N LEU A 56 -22.85 -8.59 1.99
CA LEU A 56 -23.30 -8.75 3.36
C LEU A 56 -23.65 -7.41 4.03
N LYS A 57 -22.85 -6.36 3.78
CA LYS A 57 -23.06 -5.04 4.37
C LYS A 57 -24.35 -4.31 3.92
N ARG A 58 -25.04 -4.81 2.89
CA ARG A 58 -26.23 -4.15 2.30
C ARG A 58 -27.54 -4.43 3.05
N SER A 59 -27.54 -5.36 4.00
CA SER A 59 -28.76 -5.77 4.72
C SER A 59 -28.49 -5.88 6.23
N THR A 60 -29.50 -5.63 7.05
CA THR A 60 -29.41 -5.76 8.51
C THR A 60 -28.97 -7.16 8.92
N THR A 61 -29.53 -8.21 8.30
CA THR A 61 -29.15 -9.60 8.57
C THR A 61 -27.70 -9.88 8.20
N GLY A 62 -27.23 -9.41 7.04
CA GLY A 62 -25.84 -9.59 6.60
C GLY A 62 -24.86 -8.84 7.49
N THR A 63 -25.19 -7.61 7.90
CA THR A 63 -24.43 -6.83 8.88
C THR A 63 -24.31 -7.54 10.22
N SER A 64 -25.41 -8.08 10.77
CA SER A 64 -25.36 -8.85 12.01
C SER A 64 -24.47 -10.11 11.92
N ARG A 65 -24.48 -10.79 10.76
CA ARG A 65 -23.60 -11.94 10.50
C ARG A 65 -22.13 -11.53 10.39
N LEU A 66 -21.84 -10.40 9.74
CA LEU A 66 -20.49 -9.83 9.69
C LEU A 66 -19.99 -9.53 11.10
N ILE A 67 -20.78 -8.83 11.92
CA ILE A 67 -20.39 -8.50 13.30
C ILE A 67 -20.10 -9.78 14.10
N ARG A 68 -20.95 -10.82 13.96
CA ARG A 68 -20.72 -12.11 14.61
C ARG A 68 -19.43 -12.78 14.15
N LEU A 69 -19.13 -12.76 12.84
CA LEU A 69 -17.88 -13.29 12.30
C LEU A 69 -16.66 -12.54 12.84
N LEU A 70 -16.70 -11.20 12.76
CA LEU A 70 -15.59 -10.32 13.18
C LEU A 70 -15.35 -10.36 14.70
N SER A 71 -16.33 -10.87 15.46
CA SER A 71 -16.20 -11.12 16.90
C SER A 71 -15.55 -12.48 17.23
N ASP A 72 -15.26 -13.34 16.25
CA ASP A 72 -14.59 -14.63 16.49
C ASP A 72 -13.19 -14.38 17.07
N PRO A 73 -12.85 -14.92 18.25
CA PRO A 73 -11.58 -14.64 18.93
C PRO A 73 -10.35 -15.11 18.15
N ARG A 74 -10.52 -16.02 17.19
CA ARG A 74 -9.45 -16.46 16.29
C ARG A 74 -9.01 -15.33 15.36
N LEU A 75 -9.90 -14.39 15.01
CA LEU A 75 -9.59 -13.21 14.18
C LEU A 75 -8.85 -12.14 14.99
N ASN A 76 -7.55 -12.36 15.16
CA ASN A 76 -6.68 -11.48 15.95
C ASN A 76 -5.39 -11.12 15.21
N ALA A 77 -4.67 -10.15 15.75
CA ALA A 77 -3.45 -9.58 15.15
C ALA A 77 -2.32 -10.59 14.88
N SER A 78 -2.33 -11.78 15.50
CA SER A 78 -1.34 -12.84 15.20
C SER A 78 -1.72 -13.69 13.99
N ARG A 79 -3.00 -13.73 13.62
CA ARG A 79 -3.56 -14.55 12.55
C ARG A 79 -3.95 -13.75 11.31
N ILE A 80 -4.15 -12.44 11.47
CA ILE A 80 -4.53 -11.51 10.41
C ILE A 80 -3.48 -10.40 10.32
N VAL A 81 -3.22 -9.96 9.10
CA VAL A 81 -2.41 -8.79 8.76
C VAL A 81 -3.22 -7.93 7.79
N VAL A 82 -3.28 -6.63 8.04
CA VAL A 82 -3.92 -5.66 7.16
C VAL A 82 -2.99 -4.49 6.89
N ASP A 83 -2.93 -4.07 5.63
CA ASP A 83 -2.29 -2.84 5.19
C ASP A 83 -3.28 -1.88 4.55
N VAL A 84 -3.07 -0.59 4.79
CA VAL A 84 -3.97 0.49 4.35
C VAL A 84 -3.21 1.52 3.54
N PHE A 85 -3.75 1.89 2.38
CA PHE A 85 -3.23 2.96 1.52
C PHE A 85 -4.32 4.00 1.27
N HIS A 86 -4.14 5.23 1.76
CA HIS A 86 -4.92 6.37 1.31
C HIS A 86 -4.41 6.80 -0.07
N LYS A 87 -5.16 6.51 -1.13
CA LYS A 87 -4.66 6.56 -2.52
C LYS A 87 -4.15 7.93 -2.95
N ARG A 88 -4.84 9.01 -2.58
CA ARG A 88 -4.38 10.37 -2.89
C ARG A 88 -3.09 10.71 -2.15
N TYR A 89 -2.94 10.22 -0.92
CA TYR A 89 -1.69 10.42 -0.15
C TYR A 89 -0.57 9.55 -0.73
N MET A 90 -0.85 8.31 -1.11
CA MET A 90 0.10 7.46 -1.83
C MET A 90 0.60 8.12 -3.11
N ILE A 91 -0.24 8.86 -3.85
CA ILE A 91 0.21 9.64 -5.01
C ILE A 91 1.21 10.73 -4.60
N ALA A 92 0.95 11.48 -3.53
CA ALA A 92 1.90 12.45 -3.00
C ALA A 92 3.21 11.76 -2.60
N SER A 93 3.15 10.63 -1.90
CA SER A 93 4.32 9.84 -1.54
C SER A 93 5.08 9.36 -2.78
N LYS A 94 4.37 8.94 -3.83
CA LYS A 94 5.00 8.52 -5.10
C LYS A 94 5.62 9.67 -5.88
N ILE A 95 5.11 10.89 -5.76
CA ILE A 95 5.79 12.08 -6.32
C ILE A 95 7.13 12.27 -5.62
N ILE A 96 7.17 12.20 -4.29
CA ILE A 96 8.42 12.30 -3.53
C ILE A 96 9.38 11.15 -3.88
N ASP A 97 8.89 9.92 -3.81
CA ASP A 97 9.65 8.68 -4.01
C ASP A 97 10.19 8.51 -5.44
N LEU A 98 9.45 8.96 -6.46
CA LEU A 98 9.87 8.77 -7.85
C LEU A 98 10.60 10.00 -8.41
N VAL A 99 10.29 11.20 -7.94
CA VAL A 99 10.90 12.45 -8.45
C VAL A 99 12.00 12.93 -7.53
N MET A 100 11.65 13.28 -6.28
CA MET A 100 12.59 13.93 -5.37
C MET A 100 13.70 12.98 -4.93
N GLU A 101 13.39 11.72 -4.62
CA GLU A 101 14.40 10.72 -4.24
C GLU A 101 15.38 10.49 -5.38
N THR A 102 14.91 10.27 -6.62
CA THR A 102 15.77 10.10 -7.79
C THR A 102 16.74 11.27 -7.96
N LEU A 103 16.24 12.50 -7.92
CA LEU A 103 17.06 13.71 -8.14
C LEU A 103 18.07 13.97 -7.01
N LEU A 104 17.73 13.58 -5.78
CA LEU A 104 18.62 13.68 -4.63
C LEU A 104 19.66 12.56 -4.60
N ASN A 105 19.28 11.35 -5.00
CA ASN A 105 20.17 10.20 -5.10
C ASN A 105 21.29 10.44 -6.12
N GLU A 106 21.01 11.09 -7.26
CA GLU A 106 22.04 11.52 -8.23
C GLU A 106 23.09 12.47 -7.65
N ARG A 107 22.82 13.06 -6.49
CA ARG A 107 23.70 13.97 -5.75
C ARG A 107 24.20 13.36 -4.44
N ASP A 108 24.14 12.03 -4.34
CA ASP A 108 24.55 11.24 -3.17
C ASP A 108 23.77 11.60 -1.87
N VAL A 109 22.53 12.07 -2.01
CA VAL A 109 21.64 12.36 -0.88
C VAL A 109 20.61 11.25 -0.71
N ASP A 110 20.66 10.56 0.43
CA ASP A 110 19.71 9.50 0.81
C ASP A 110 18.46 10.10 1.48
N LEU A 111 17.34 10.15 0.73
CA LEU A 111 16.07 10.69 1.22
C LEU A 111 15.35 9.74 2.21
N TYR A 112 15.73 8.47 2.28
CA TYR A 112 15.12 7.53 3.22
C TYR A 112 15.67 7.70 4.64
N ARG A 113 16.91 8.19 4.79
CA ARG A 113 17.53 8.50 6.08
C ARG A 113 16.64 9.46 6.88
N ASP A 114 16.51 9.18 8.18
CA ASP A 114 15.73 9.95 9.15
C ASP A 114 14.24 10.18 8.76
N GLY A 115 13.72 9.45 7.77
CA GLY A 115 12.33 9.55 7.35
C GLY A 115 12.00 10.77 6.50
N ALA A 116 12.99 11.42 5.87
CA ALA A 116 12.77 12.63 5.09
C ALA A 116 11.78 12.41 3.92
N ASN A 117 11.76 11.23 3.30
CA ASN A 117 10.77 10.86 2.30
C ASN A 117 9.32 10.90 2.85
N ILE A 118 9.12 10.46 4.09
CA ILE A 118 7.81 10.47 4.76
C ILE A 118 7.44 11.91 5.13
N GLY A 119 8.36 12.67 5.72
CA GLY A 119 8.14 14.07 6.07
C GLY A 119 7.78 14.93 4.85
N ALA A 120 8.55 14.81 3.76
CA ALA A 120 8.27 15.51 2.51
C ALA A 120 6.93 15.08 1.88
N SER A 121 6.53 13.81 2.03
CA SER A 121 5.21 13.33 1.57
C SER A 121 4.08 13.98 2.34
N ASN A 122 4.20 14.08 3.67
CA ASN A 122 3.25 14.76 4.53
C ASN A 122 3.19 16.25 4.20
N VAL A 123 4.33 16.93 4.04
CA VAL A 123 4.40 18.34 3.64
C VAL A 123 3.71 18.57 2.30
N LEU A 124 4.04 17.81 1.25
CA LEU A 124 3.40 17.93 -0.06
C LEU A 124 1.88 17.74 0.05
N TYR A 125 1.43 16.68 0.73
CA TYR A 125 0.02 16.36 0.81
C TYR A 125 -0.79 17.38 1.63
N CYS A 126 -0.27 17.78 2.80
CA CYS A 126 -0.96 18.67 3.72
C CYS A 126 -0.93 20.13 3.27
N SER A 127 0.12 20.56 2.55
CA SER A 127 0.30 21.97 2.20
C SER A 127 -0.18 22.33 0.79
N LEU A 128 -0.18 21.40 -0.17
CA LEU A 128 -0.47 21.72 -1.56
C LEU A 128 -1.84 22.38 -1.78
N ALA A 129 -2.92 21.77 -1.26
CA ALA A 129 -4.25 22.36 -1.42
C ALA A 129 -4.44 23.66 -0.63
N PRO A 130 -4.06 23.74 0.67
CA PRO A 130 -4.18 25.00 1.42
C PRO A 130 -3.37 26.17 0.86
N LEU A 131 -2.19 25.93 0.28
CA LEU A 131 -1.29 26.99 -0.17
C LEU A 131 -1.41 27.33 -1.66
N CYS A 132 -1.84 26.38 -2.51
CA CYS A 132 -1.96 26.57 -3.97
C CYS A 132 -3.42 26.53 -4.47
N GLY A 133 -4.37 26.13 -3.61
CA GLY A 133 -5.79 25.95 -3.94
C GLY A 133 -6.16 24.53 -4.40
N ASP A 134 -7.37 24.10 -4.05
CA ASP A 134 -7.87 22.72 -4.31
C ASP A 134 -7.77 22.32 -5.79
N ALA A 135 -8.16 23.22 -6.70
CA ALA A 135 -8.15 22.94 -8.13
C ALA A 135 -6.73 22.69 -8.67
N ALA A 136 -5.74 23.45 -8.20
CA ALA A 136 -4.35 23.27 -8.59
C ALA A 136 -3.77 21.97 -8.02
N ALA A 137 -4.12 21.63 -6.77
CA ALA A 137 -3.72 20.39 -6.14
C ALA A 137 -4.31 19.16 -6.87
N ASP A 138 -5.60 19.21 -7.22
CA ASP A 138 -6.27 18.17 -8.00
C ASP A 138 -5.66 18.01 -9.40
N GLU A 139 -5.35 19.12 -10.06
CA GLU A 139 -4.71 19.11 -11.37
C GLU A 139 -3.31 18.52 -11.29
N PHE A 140 -2.49 18.90 -10.31
CA PHE A 140 -1.15 18.35 -10.12
C PHE A 140 -1.20 16.83 -9.91
N PHE A 141 -1.96 16.33 -8.94
CA PHE A 141 -2.03 14.88 -8.69
C PHE A 141 -2.60 14.11 -9.89
N SER A 142 -3.64 14.63 -10.55
CA SER A 142 -4.23 13.96 -11.71
C SER A 142 -3.30 13.96 -12.93
N ALA A 143 -2.55 15.04 -13.16
CA ALA A 143 -1.58 15.13 -14.22
C ALA A 143 -0.39 14.18 -13.99
N PHE A 144 0.07 14.04 -12.75
CA PHE A 144 1.10 13.05 -12.40
C PHE A 144 0.63 11.62 -12.68
N VAL A 145 -0.58 11.26 -12.23
CA VAL A 145 -1.16 9.92 -12.50
C VAL A 145 -1.28 9.66 -14.01
N ALA A 146 -1.71 10.65 -14.78
CA ALA A 146 -1.79 10.55 -16.24
C ALA A 146 -0.40 10.36 -16.88
N LEU A 147 0.61 11.10 -16.42
CA LEU A 147 1.98 11.02 -16.91
C LEU A 147 2.59 9.64 -16.68
N ILE A 148 2.48 9.07 -15.47
CA ILE A 148 3.08 7.77 -15.16
C ILE A 148 2.47 6.65 -16.02
N ARG A 149 1.17 6.75 -16.31
CA ARG A 149 0.43 5.73 -17.08
C ARG A 149 0.64 5.79 -18.57
N ASP A 150 0.74 7.00 -19.11
CA ASP A 150 0.83 7.23 -20.54
C ASP A 150 1.85 8.33 -20.80
N ARG A 151 3.12 7.97 -21.03
CA ARG A 151 4.27 8.88 -21.08
C ARG A 151 4.42 9.63 -22.42
N ASN A 152 3.30 9.98 -23.04
CA ASN A 152 3.28 10.67 -24.32
C ASN A 152 3.55 12.19 -24.18
N PRO A 153 3.80 12.92 -25.29
CA PRO A 153 4.07 14.35 -25.23
C PRO A 153 2.96 15.20 -24.59
N ALA A 154 1.70 14.79 -24.71
CA ALA A 154 0.57 15.54 -24.16
C ALA A 154 0.49 15.44 -22.63
N THR A 155 0.70 14.26 -22.06
CA THR A 155 0.72 14.08 -20.59
C THR A 155 1.95 14.70 -19.95
N ARG A 156 3.10 14.67 -20.63
CA ARG A 156 4.33 15.40 -20.23
C ARG A 156 4.06 16.90 -20.11
N SER A 157 3.52 17.51 -21.17
CA SER A 157 3.17 18.94 -21.16
C SER A 157 2.11 19.26 -20.09
N ARG A 158 1.09 18.41 -19.94
CA ARG A 158 0.05 18.60 -18.92
C ARG A 158 0.62 18.59 -17.51
N TYR A 159 1.53 17.66 -17.21
CA TYR A 159 2.18 17.60 -15.90
C TYR A 159 3.00 18.85 -15.60
N LEU A 160 3.87 19.26 -16.53
CA LEU A 160 4.71 20.45 -16.34
C LEU A 160 3.86 21.72 -16.13
N LEU A 161 2.80 21.89 -16.92
CA LEU A 161 1.87 23.01 -16.77
C LEU A 161 1.13 22.97 -15.42
N ALA A 162 0.74 21.79 -14.95
CA ALA A 162 0.07 21.64 -13.66
C ALA A 162 0.98 22.01 -12.48
N VAL A 163 2.26 21.61 -12.52
CA VAL A 163 3.24 22.00 -11.49
C VAL A 163 3.50 23.51 -11.55
N GLN A 164 3.73 24.06 -12.74
CA GLN A 164 3.92 25.50 -12.91
C GLN A 164 2.73 26.29 -12.35
N ARG A 165 1.49 25.83 -12.62
CA ARG A 165 0.28 26.44 -12.10
C ARG A 165 0.22 26.41 -10.56
N ALA A 166 0.63 25.30 -9.94
CA ALA A 166 0.69 25.20 -8.48
C ALA A 166 1.74 26.15 -7.89
N VAL A 167 2.92 26.28 -8.51
CA VAL A 167 3.99 27.22 -8.14
C VAL A 167 3.51 28.68 -8.23
N GLU A 168 2.86 29.05 -9.34
CA GLU A 168 2.35 30.41 -9.58
C GLU A 168 1.25 30.83 -8.58
N LEU A 169 0.43 29.87 -8.15
CA LEU A 169 -0.65 30.10 -7.19
C LEU A 169 -0.22 29.96 -5.73
N CYS A 170 1.00 29.45 -5.47
CA CYS A 170 1.48 29.19 -4.12
C CYS A 170 1.61 30.49 -3.32
N ALA A 171 0.87 30.59 -2.22
CA ALA A 171 0.86 31.76 -1.34
C ALA A 171 2.09 31.85 -0.40
N ASP A 172 2.88 30.78 -0.29
CA ASP A 172 4.03 30.68 0.60
C ASP A 172 5.33 30.52 -0.20
N ASP A 173 6.39 31.26 0.17
CA ASP A 173 7.63 31.31 -0.59
C ASP A 173 8.47 30.04 -0.40
N GLU A 174 8.57 29.50 0.82
CA GLU A 174 9.35 28.29 1.11
C GLU A 174 8.72 27.05 0.46
N PHE A 175 7.39 26.93 0.53
CA PHE A 175 6.68 25.86 -0.17
C PHE A 175 6.73 26.02 -1.70
N ARG A 176 6.84 27.25 -2.21
CA ARG A 176 7.07 27.47 -3.64
C ARG A 176 8.42 26.91 -4.07
N GLU A 177 9.49 27.20 -3.34
CA GLU A 177 10.83 26.64 -3.57
C GLU A 177 10.82 25.10 -3.48
N PHE A 178 10.07 24.52 -2.55
CA PHE A 178 9.86 23.07 -2.45
C PHE A 178 9.20 22.47 -3.71
N LEU A 179 8.29 23.20 -4.36
CA LEU A 179 7.57 22.73 -5.53
C LEU A 179 8.36 22.83 -6.84
N GLU A 180 9.26 23.80 -6.96
CA GLU A 180 10.00 24.11 -8.18
C GLU A 180 10.69 22.90 -8.84
N PRO A 181 11.39 22.00 -8.09
CA PRO A 181 12.06 20.85 -8.69
C PRO A 181 11.12 19.88 -9.44
N PHE A 182 9.84 19.80 -9.05
CA PHE A 182 8.87 18.93 -9.75
C PHE A 182 8.50 19.46 -11.15
N GLY A 183 8.74 20.75 -11.40
CA GLY A 183 8.41 21.44 -12.66
C GLY A 183 9.59 21.59 -13.62
N ASP A 184 10.79 21.11 -13.25
CA ASP A 184 11.99 21.26 -14.07
C ASP A 184 11.96 20.29 -15.27
N ALA A 185 11.61 20.83 -16.43
CA ALA A 185 11.56 20.09 -17.69
C ALA A 185 12.91 19.47 -18.08
N SER A 186 14.04 20.04 -17.63
CA SER A 186 15.38 19.49 -17.92
C SER A 186 15.66 18.20 -17.16
N GLN A 187 14.96 17.97 -16.05
CA GLN A 187 15.09 16.79 -15.20
C GLN A 187 14.03 15.73 -15.48
N LEU A 188 13.02 16.04 -16.31
CA LEU A 188 11.88 15.16 -16.54
C LEU A 188 12.28 13.76 -17.00
N ASP A 189 13.19 13.66 -17.98
CA ASP A 189 13.62 12.36 -18.50
C ASP A 189 14.50 11.58 -17.51
N THR A 190 15.23 12.28 -16.64
CA THR A 190 16.06 11.69 -15.59
C THR A 190 15.23 10.82 -14.66
N TRP A 191 14.18 11.37 -14.08
CA TRP A 191 13.36 10.64 -13.12
C TRP A 191 12.25 9.82 -13.80
N LEU A 192 11.74 10.23 -14.97
CA LEU A 192 10.64 9.51 -15.63
C LEU A 192 11.10 8.26 -16.39
N GLY A 193 12.34 8.27 -16.91
CA GLY A 193 12.95 7.17 -17.65
C GLY A 193 12.87 5.81 -16.93
N PRO A 194 13.38 5.69 -15.70
CA PRO A 194 13.49 4.40 -14.99
C PRO A 194 12.17 3.87 -14.42
N ILE A 195 11.12 4.67 -14.35
CA ILE A 195 9.88 4.29 -13.65
C ILE A 195 9.20 3.09 -14.32
N ASN A 196 8.69 2.14 -13.53
CA ASN A 196 7.85 1.05 -14.00
C ASN A 196 6.38 1.53 -14.21
N PRO A 197 5.66 1.13 -15.28
CA PRO A 197 4.23 1.43 -15.44
C PRO A 197 3.32 1.07 -14.25
N LEU A 198 3.71 0.10 -13.43
CA LEU A 198 3.01 -0.34 -12.21
C LEU A 198 3.39 0.47 -10.95
N ALA A 199 4.18 1.55 -11.07
CA ALA A 199 4.68 2.30 -9.93
C ALA A 199 3.58 2.94 -9.05
N LEU A 200 2.35 3.06 -9.56
CA LEU A 200 1.19 3.57 -8.84
C LEU A 200 0.24 2.47 -8.35
N GLU A 201 0.59 1.19 -8.49
CA GLU A 201 -0.24 0.07 -8.06
C GLU A 201 0.00 -0.22 -6.57
N PRO A 202 -1.00 -0.01 -5.67
CA PRO A 202 -0.82 -0.18 -4.24
C PRO A 202 -0.68 -1.65 -3.80
N SER A 203 -1.14 -2.59 -4.61
CA SER A 203 -1.09 -4.03 -4.27
C SER A 203 0.34 -4.57 -4.21
N ILE A 204 1.27 -3.99 -4.96
CA ILE A 204 2.68 -4.41 -4.97
C ILE A 204 3.36 -4.09 -3.62
N PRO A 205 3.44 -2.83 -3.15
CA PRO A 205 4.04 -2.53 -1.86
C PRO A 205 3.26 -3.17 -0.69
N ALA A 206 1.93 -3.28 -0.77
CA ALA A 206 1.14 -3.97 0.26
C ALA A 206 1.49 -5.47 0.36
N LEU A 207 1.64 -6.16 -0.77
CA LEU A 207 2.04 -7.56 -0.79
C LEU A 207 3.45 -7.76 -0.24
N PHE A 208 4.37 -6.85 -0.57
CA PHE A 208 5.73 -6.85 -0.03
C PHE A 208 5.72 -6.77 1.50
N GLU A 209 5.00 -5.81 2.09
CA GLU A 209 4.90 -5.64 3.54
C GLU A 209 4.26 -6.88 4.21
N HIS A 210 3.21 -7.44 3.60
CA HIS A 210 2.60 -8.67 4.11
C HIS A 210 3.61 -9.83 4.16
N ILE A 211 4.43 -10.00 3.11
CA ILE A 211 5.47 -11.04 3.08
C ILE A 211 6.53 -10.77 4.17
N VAL A 212 6.95 -9.52 4.36
CA VAL A 212 7.88 -9.12 5.42
C VAL A 212 7.32 -9.49 6.80
N VAL A 213 6.08 -9.10 7.08
CA VAL A 213 5.43 -9.32 8.37
C VAL A 213 5.26 -10.80 8.67
N TRP A 214 4.79 -11.59 7.69
CA TRP A 214 4.66 -13.04 7.85
C TRP A 214 6.02 -13.75 7.96
N GLY A 215 7.04 -13.28 7.23
CA GLY A 215 8.41 -13.76 7.37
C GLY A 215 8.94 -13.62 8.79
N ARG A 216 8.75 -12.45 9.40
CA ARG A 216 9.15 -12.18 10.79
C ARG A 216 8.38 -13.05 11.79
N ARG A 217 7.08 -13.27 11.56
CA ARG A 217 6.20 -14.06 12.45
C ARG A 217 6.47 -15.56 12.38
N LEU A 218 6.63 -16.09 11.18
CA LEU A 218 6.76 -17.53 10.94
C LEU A 218 8.20 -18.02 11.10
N ARG A 219 9.20 -17.20 10.72
CA ARG A 219 10.63 -17.55 10.73
C ARG A 219 10.99 -18.82 9.93
N GLU A 220 10.07 -19.29 9.09
CA GLU A 220 10.19 -20.46 8.22
C GLU A 220 9.66 -20.09 6.82
N PRO A 221 10.10 -20.76 5.74
CA PRO A 221 9.55 -20.54 4.40
C PRO A 221 8.04 -20.82 4.35
N PHE A 222 7.31 -20.01 3.57
CA PHE A 222 5.86 -20.11 3.41
C PHE A 222 5.40 -19.83 1.98
N ALA A 223 4.27 -20.42 1.57
CA ALA A 223 3.61 -20.09 0.31
C ALA A 223 2.71 -18.86 0.47
N VAL A 224 2.53 -18.11 -0.60
CA VAL A 224 1.56 -17.02 -0.70
C VAL A 224 0.56 -17.36 -1.80
N VAL A 225 -0.73 -17.27 -1.47
CA VAL A 225 -1.84 -17.35 -2.43
C VAL A 225 -2.57 -16.01 -2.38
N HIS A 226 -2.57 -15.28 -3.49
CA HIS A 226 -3.29 -14.02 -3.63
C HIS A 226 -4.58 -14.27 -4.43
N ASP A 227 -5.70 -13.61 -4.08
CA ASP A 227 -6.86 -13.58 -4.98
C ASP A 227 -6.48 -12.94 -6.32
N ARG A 228 -7.19 -13.24 -7.41
CA ARG A 228 -6.76 -12.84 -8.75
C ARG A 228 -6.55 -11.33 -8.88
N SER A 229 -5.30 -10.90 -9.05
CA SER A 229 -4.93 -9.49 -9.19
C SER A 229 -3.97 -9.28 -10.35
N LYS A 230 -4.38 -8.51 -11.37
CA LYS A 230 -3.57 -8.27 -12.57
C LYS A 230 -2.20 -7.63 -12.26
N PRO A 231 -2.11 -6.60 -11.39
CA PRO A 231 -0.81 -6.04 -11.01
C PRO A 231 0.09 -7.07 -10.32
N VAL A 232 -0.47 -7.91 -9.45
CA VAL A 232 0.29 -8.95 -8.74
C VAL A 232 0.87 -9.95 -9.73
N VAL A 233 0.07 -10.45 -10.67
CA VAL A 233 0.52 -11.34 -11.75
C VAL A 233 1.64 -10.68 -12.57
N ALA A 234 1.49 -9.41 -12.94
CA ALA A 234 2.49 -8.69 -13.71
C ALA A 234 3.81 -8.46 -12.93
N SER A 235 3.78 -8.52 -11.60
CA SER A 235 4.94 -8.38 -10.70
C SER A 235 5.50 -9.70 -10.17
N GLU A 236 4.92 -10.85 -10.54
CA GLU A 236 5.23 -12.15 -9.95
C GLU A 236 6.71 -12.52 -10.07
N SER A 237 7.31 -12.34 -11.26
CA SER A 237 8.72 -12.64 -11.48
C SER A 237 9.64 -11.81 -10.57
N LEU A 238 9.32 -10.53 -10.36
CA LEU A 238 10.08 -9.66 -9.45
C LEU A 238 9.98 -10.19 -8.01
N PHE A 239 8.79 -10.58 -7.55
CA PHE A 239 8.64 -11.16 -6.22
C PHE A 239 9.46 -12.44 -6.06
N LEU A 240 9.43 -13.34 -7.05
CA LEU A 240 10.24 -14.57 -7.02
C LEU A 240 11.74 -14.27 -6.99
N GLU A 241 12.20 -13.22 -7.68
CA GLU A 241 13.59 -12.76 -7.63
C GLU A 241 13.99 -12.16 -6.28
N LEU A 242 13.03 -11.57 -5.54
CA LEU A 242 13.25 -10.99 -4.19
C LEU A 242 13.18 -12.03 -3.06
N MET A 243 12.73 -13.26 -3.35
CA MET A 243 12.64 -14.33 -2.36
C MET A 243 14.01 -14.96 -2.08
N ALA A 244 14.18 -15.48 -0.86
CA ALA A 244 15.39 -16.17 -0.44
C ALA A 244 15.60 -17.48 -1.21
N SER A 245 16.85 -17.74 -1.63
CA SER A 245 17.26 -19.06 -2.11
C SER A 245 17.26 -20.10 -0.99
N PHE A 246 17.32 -21.38 -1.38
CA PHE A 246 17.54 -22.46 -0.42
C PHE A 246 18.84 -22.21 0.37
N ASN A 247 18.73 -22.14 1.70
CA ASN A 247 19.79 -21.80 2.67
C ASN A 247 20.29 -20.34 2.69
N GLU A 248 19.64 -19.42 1.99
CA GLU A 248 19.94 -17.99 2.14
C GLU A 248 19.30 -17.46 3.42
N THR A 249 20.10 -16.80 4.26
CA THR A 249 19.63 -16.27 5.55
C THR A 249 19.30 -14.79 5.39
N PRO A 250 18.04 -14.38 5.64
CA PRO A 250 17.66 -12.97 5.62
C PRO A 250 18.40 -12.16 6.68
N VAL A 251 18.79 -10.94 6.33
CA VAL A 251 19.47 -9.96 7.19
C VAL A 251 18.63 -8.69 7.33
N PRO A 252 18.75 -7.93 8.43
CA PRO A 252 18.06 -6.66 8.57
C PRO A 252 18.59 -5.64 7.55
N VAL A 253 17.68 -4.97 6.86
CA VAL A 253 17.95 -3.86 5.92
C VAL A 253 16.97 -2.72 6.16
N GLY A 254 17.34 -1.50 5.78
CA GLY A 254 16.55 -0.30 6.04
C GLY A 254 16.98 0.46 7.30
N TYR A 255 16.27 1.54 7.60
CA TYR A 255 16.50 2.42 8.75
C TYR A 255 15.43 2.21 9.83
N ASP A 256 15.78 2.49 11.09
CA ASP A 256 14.84 2.66 12.21
C ASP A 256 13.75 1.57 12.34
N ARG A 257 12.53 1.94 12.72
CA ARG A 257 11.35 1.06 12.76
C ARG A 257 10.94 0.53 11.38
N ARG A 258 11.47 1.10 10.29
CA ARG A 258 11.24 0.69 8.90
C ARG A 258 12.17 -0.45 8.45
N GLN A 259 12.99 -1.00 9.35
CA GLN A 259 13.81 -2.17 9.06
C GLN A 259 12.98 -3.44 8.79
N PHE A 260 13.43 -4.22 7.82
CA PHE A 260 12.86 -5.53 7.49
C PHE A 260 13.96 -6.57 7.21
N GLU A 261 13.59 -7.84 7.24
CA GLU A 261 14.50 -8.93 6.88
C GLU A 261 14.47 -9.19 5.38
N PHE A 262 15.63 -9.21 4.74
CA PHE A 262 15.78 -9.47 3.30
C PHE A 262 16.95 -10.43 3.03
N PRO A 263 16.85 -11.37 2.06
CA PRO A 263 15.74 -11.61 1.12
C PRO A 263 14.43 -12.09 1.75
N LEU A 264 13.33 -12.01 0.99
CA LEU A 264 12.00 -12.33 1.49
C LEU A 264 11.84 -13.83 1.78
N ARG A 265 11.18 -14.19 2.89
CA ARG A 265 10.99 -15.59 3.32
C ARG A 265 9.85 -16.33 2.60
N ALA A 266 9.06 -15.64 1.76
CA ALA A 266 8.11 -16.34 0.91
C ALA A 266 8.87 -17.31 -0.03
N ALA A 267 8.25 -18.45 -0.33
CA ALA A 267 8.83 -19.49 -1.17
C ALA A 267 8.06 -19.69 -2.49
N SER A 268 6.82 -19.19 -2.56
CA SER A 268 6.02 -19.15 -3.77
C SER A 268 5.02 -18.00 -3.70
N LEU A 269 4.58 -17.55 -4.87
CA LEU A 269 3.45 -16.63 -5.05
C LEU A 269 2.54 -17.23 -6.12
N GLU A 270 1.30 -17.54 -5.74
CA GLU A 270 0.31 -18.17 -6.61
C GLU A 270 -0.99 -17.36 -6.60
N GLN A 271 -1.81 -17.53 -7.64
CA GLN A 271 -3.14 -16.94 -7.72
C GLN A 271 -4.20 -17.98 -7.30
N GLY A 272 -5.20 -17.57 -6.53
CA GLY A 272 -6.33 -18.40 -6.14
C GLY A 272 -7.69 -17.78 -6.49
N ASP A 273 -8.77 -18.54 -6.25
CA ASP A 273 -10.15 -18.07 -6.34
C ASP A 273 -10.83 -18.29 -4.97
N SER A 274 -11.47 -17.25 -4.45
CA SER A 274 -12.18 -17.28 -3.16
C SER A 274 -13.29 -18.33 -3.08
N LYS A 275 -13.79 -18.82 -4.22
CA LYS A 275 -14.76 -19.93 -4.28
C LYS A 275 -14.16 -21.27 -3.88
N ASP A 276 -12.87 -21.44 -4.13
CA ASP A 276 -12.12 -22.68 -3.88
C ASP A 276 -11.28 -22.58 -2.60
N HIS A 277 -10.99 -21.35 -2.13
CA HIS A 277 -10.20 -21.08 -0.94
C HIS A 277 -10.98 -20.26 0.11
N PRO A 278 -11.54 -20.92 1.14
CA PRO A 278 -12.20 -20.25 2.27
C PRO A 278 -11.30 -19.20 2.96
N SER A 279 -9.99 -19.43 3.00
CA SER A 279 -9.03 -18.47 3.58
C SER A 279 -8.90 -17.18 2.75
N LEU A 280 -9.09 -17.22 1.43
CA LEU A 280 -9.18 -16.00 0.60
C LEU A 280 -10.48 -15.25 0.89
N GLN A 281 -11.60 -15.97 0.99
CA GLN A 281 -12.88 -15.36 1.36
C GLN A 281 -12.79 -14.67 2.74
N LEU A 282 -12.08 -15.26 3.70
CA LEU A 282 -11.87 -14.62 5.00
C LEU A 282 -11.01 -13.34 4.88
N ALA A 283 -10.03 -13.31 3.96
CA ALA A 283 -9.27 -12.10 3.65
C ALA A 283 -10.16 -11.00 3.03
N ASP A 284 -11.06 -11.32 2.08
CA ASP A 284 -12.05 -10.36 1.53
C ASP A 284 -12.86 -9.69 2.64
N LEU A 285 -13.38 -10.50 3.58
CA LEU A 285 -14.20 -10.00 4.69
C LEU A 285 -13.40 -9.08 5.62
N CYS A 286 -12.14 -9.41 5.91
CA CYS A 286 -11.28 -8.59 6.76
C CYS A 286 -10.86 -7.28 6.07
N ALA A 287 -10.43 -7.34 4.80
CA ALA A 287 -10.09 -6.17 4.00
C ALA A 287 -11.31 -5.24 3.86
N GLY A 288 -12.48 -5.82 3.55
CA GLY A 288 -13.75 -5.10 3.44
C GLY A 288 -14.15 -4.41 4.73
N ALA A 289 -13.98 -5.05 5.89
CA ALA A 289 -14.29 -4.47 7.19
C ALA A 289 -13.44 -3.22 7.48
N ILE A 290 -12.12 -3.31 7.31
CA ILE A 290 -11.22 -2.16 7.53
C ILE A 290 -11.49 -1.05 6.52
N ASN A 291 -11.72 -1.39 5.24
CA ASN A 291 -12.07 -0.40 4.22
C ASN A 291 -13.38 0.34 4.57
N HIS A 292 -14.40 -0.38 5.05
CA HIS A 292 -15.67 0.22 5.49
C HIS A 292 -15.48 1.14 6.69
N LEU A 293 -14.75 0.71 7.72
CA LEU A 293 -14.43 1.54 8.89
C LEU A 293 -13.74 2.85 8.48
N LEU A 294 -12.73 2.78 7.62
CA LEU A 294 -11.97 3.95 7.16
C LEU A 294 -12.83 4.92 6.36
N LYS A 295 -13.68 4.40 5.47
CA LYS A 295 -14.65 5.23 4.72
C LYS A 295 -15.63 5.93 5.65
N SER A 296 -16.23 5.19 6.58
CA SER A 296 -17.16 5.73 7.57
C SER A 296 -16.55 6.83 8.43
N ARG A 297 -15.29 6.67 8.87
CA ARG A 297 -14.56 7.70 9.63
C ARG A 297 -14.32 8.96 8.79
N ARG A 298 -13.95 8.81 7.52
CA ARG A 298 -13.69 9.94 6.62
C ARG A 298 -14.95 10.74 6.30
N THR A 299 -16.06 10.07 6.04
CA THR A 299 -17.33 10.74 5.70
C THR A 299 -18.12 11.21 6.92
N GLY A 300 -17.69 10.85 8.13
CA GLY A 300 -18.46 11.08 9.36
C GLY A 300 -19.75 10.24 9.43
N THR A 301 -19.93 9.27 8.54
CA THR A 301 -21.10 8.38 8.53
C THR A 301 -20.82 7.17 9.42
N GLN A 302 -21.26 7.24 10.67
CA GLN A 302 -21.09 6.19 11.65
C GLN A 302 -22.34 5.29 11.67
N ASP A 303 -22.30 4.19 10.92
CA ASP A 303 -23.34 3.16 10.94
C ASP A 303 -23.02 2.06 11.97
N ALA A 304 -24.02 1.24 12.31
CA ALA A 304 -23.87 0.18 13.32
C ALA A 304 -22.76 -0.83 12.98
N LEU A 305 -22.45 -1.03 11.69
CA LEU A 305 -21.37 -1.93 11.27
C LEU A 305 -20.00 -1.29 11.56
N ALA A 306 -19.81 -0.02 11.19
CA ALA A 306 -18.57 0.73 11.45
C ALA A 306 -18.30 0.88 12.95
N GLU A 307 -19.33 1.14 13.75
CA GLU A 307 -19.24 1.16 15.22
C GLU A 307 -18.75 -0.18 15.77
N ALA A 308 -19.37 -1.28 15.33
CA ALA A 308 -18.98 -2.61 15.77
C ALA A 308 -17.54 -2.94 15.35
N ILE A 309 -17.16 -2.69 14.09
CA ILE A 309 -15.79 -2.93 13.61
C ILE A 309 -14.78 -2.13 14.43
N GLY A 310 -15.08 -0.86 14.74
CA GLY A 310 -14.20 0.01 15.52
C GLY A 310 -14.08 -0.38 17.00
N ALA A 311 -15.10 -1.03 17.57
CA ALA A 311 -15.10 -1.51 18.96
C ALA A 311 -14.52 -2.93 19.11
N LEU A 312 -14.49 -3.70 18.02
CA LEU A 312 -13.86 -5.02 17.97
C LEU A 312 -12.34 -4.90 17.79
N ARG A 313 -11.67 -6.06 17.75
CA ARG A 313 -10.22 -6.16 17.56
C ARG A 313 -9.75 -5.87 16.13
N CYS A 314 -10.67 -5.54 15.22
CA CYS A 314 -10.36 -5.32 13.81
C CYS A 314 -9.24 -4.29 13.58
N PRO A 315 -9.22 -3.13 14.27
CA PRO A 315 -8.14 -2.15 14.09
C PRO A 315 -6.75 -2.68 14.50
N GLU A 316 -6.67 -3.67 15.41
CA GLU A 316 -5.40 -4.29 15.81
C GLU A 316 -4.74 -5.08 14.68
N TRP A 317 -5.47 -5.39 13.61
CA TRP A 317 -4.93 -6.15 12.47
C TRP A 317 -4.04 -5.29 11.57
N VAL A 318 -4.16 -3.96 11.65
CA VAL A 318 -3.42 -3.03 10.79
C VAL A 318 -1.96 -2.98 11.23
N VAL A 319 -1.04 -3.38 10.35
CA VAL A 319 0.41 -3.39 10.63
C VAL A 319 1.13 -2.25 9.91
N GLY A 320 0.63 -1.84 8.74
CA GLY A 320 1.14 -0.72 7.95
C GLY A 320 0.00 0.18 7.49
N ALA A 321 0.27 1.48 7.45
CA ALA A 321 -0.66 2.48 6.94
C ALA A 321 0.09 3.60 6.21
N VAL A 322 -0.13 3.70 4.89
CA VAL A 322 0.27 4.84 4.06
C VAL A 322 -0.88 5.83 4.07
N VAL A 323 -0.92 6.63 5.15
CA VAL A 323 -1.94 7.64 5.41
C VAL A 323 -1.26 8.95 5.84
N PRO A 324 -1.85 10.11 5.54
CA PRO A 324 -1.23 11.39 5.87
C PRO A 324 -1.22 11.63 7.38
N THR A 325 -0.14 12.22 7.89
CA THR A 325 -0.04 12.75 9.27
C THR A 325 0.49 14.19 9.23
N PRO A 326 0.31 15.00 10.28
CA PRO A 326 0.92 16.33 10.34
C PRO A 326 2.43 16.29 10.65
N ASP A 327 3.01 15.10 10.84
CA ASP A 327 4.38 14.92 11.29
C ASP A 327 5.35 15.08 10.11
N ALA A 328 6.37 15.93 10.27
CA ALA A 328 7.36 16.16 9.21
C ALA A 328 8.82 16.07 9.69
N THR A 329 9.05 15.97 10.99
CA THR A 329 10.40 15.84 11.56
C THR A 329 10.71 14.39 11.94
N PRO A 330 12.00 13.99 11.96
CA PRO A 330 12.38 12.64 12.34
C PRO A 330 11.88 12.20 13.73
N GLU A 331 11.84 13.11 14.70
CA GLU A 331 11.34 12.85 16.05
C GLU A 331 9.84 12.57 16.05
N ALA A 332 9.06 13.38 15.32
CA ALA A 332 7.61 13.22 15.24
C ALA A 332 7.21 11.94 14.48
N LEU A 333 8.04 11.53 13.51
CA LEU A 333 7.84 10.33 12.69
C LEU A 333 8.36 9.04 13.34
N ASP A 334 9.10 9.15 14.46
CA ASP A 334 9.83 8.06 15.09
C ASP A 334 10.78 7.35 14.09
N THR A 335 11.58 8.15 13.39
CA THR A 335 12.49 7.70 12.31
C THR A 335 13.96 8.02 12.58
N ILE A 336 14.31 8.37 13.82
CA ILE A 336 15.72 8.48 14.23
C ILE A 336 16.26 7.08 14.48
N GLY A 337 17.19 6.61 13.65
CA GLY A 337 17.82 5.30 13.85
C GLY A 337 18.86 4.96 12.81
N ASP A 338 19.72 4.00 13.18
CA ASP A 338 20.76 3.48 12.30
C ASP A 338 20.18 2.53 11.23
N GLY A 339 20.97 2.26 10.20
CA GLY A 339 20.58 1.37 9.12
C GLY A 339 21.35 1.61 7.83
N CYS A 340 20.79 1.12 6.73
CA CYS A 340 21.26 1.38 5.38
C CYS A 340 20.08 1.72 4.47
N ASN A 341 20.37 2.34 3.32
CA ASN A 341 19.37 2.53 2.29
C ASN A 341 18.88 1.15 1.84
N PRO A 342 17.57 0.85 1.94
CA PRO A 342 17.05 -0.48 1.62
C PRO A 342 17.15 -0.80 0.13
N VAL A 343 17.34 0.20 -0.75
CA VAL A 343 17.49 -0.02 -2.19
C VAL A 343 18.80 -0.74 -2.51
N ASP A 344 19.90 -0.43 -1.83
CA ASP A 344 21.22 -0.98 -2.19
C ASP A 344 21.28 -2.51 -2.04
N PRO A 345 20.87 -3.13 -0.91
CA PRO A 345 20.88 -4.59 -0.78
C PRO A 345 19.90 -5.28 -1.74
N LEU A 346 18.77 -4.64 -2.06
CA LEU A 346 17.79 -5.14 -3.01
C LEU A 346 18.37 -5.17 -4.43
N VAL A 347 18.99 -4.08 -4.87
CA VAL A 347 19.64 -3.98 -6.18
C VAL A 347 20.80 -4.98 -6.28
N GLU A 348 21.64 -5.08 -5.24
CA GLU A 348 22.73 -6.05 -5.21
C GLU A 348 22.21 -7.50 -5.32
N HIS A 349 21.16 -7.85 -4.59
CA HIS A 349 20.56 -9.18 -4.66
C HIS A 349 19.98 -9.48 -6.05
N LEU A 350 19.23 -8.54 -6.63
CA LEU A 350 18.67 -8.70 -7.98
C LEU A 350 19.77 -8.80 -9.04
N ALA A 351 20.85 -8.04 -8.91
CA ALA A 351 21.99 -8.11 -9.82
C ALA A 351 22.68 -9.48 -9.76
N ARG A 352 22.93 -10.02 -8.55
CA ARG A 352 23.46 -11.39 -8.38
C ARG A 352 22.51 -12.46 -8.96
N ARG A 353 21.20 -12.35 -8.69
CA ARG A 353 20.17 -13.25 -9.24
C ARG A 353 20.17 -13.28 -10.78
N ARG A 354 20.46 -12.14 -11.41
CA ARG A 354 20.49 -11.96 -12.86
C ARG A 354 21.88 -12.21 -13.47
N GLY A 355 22.89 -12.56 -12.68
CA GLY A 355 24.25 -12.79 -13.14
C GLY A 355 24.98 -11.53 -13.62
N LEU A 356 24.61 -10.36 -13.09
CA LEU A 356 25.24 -9.06 -13.36
C LEU A 356 26.36 -8.73 -12.36
N LEU A 357 26.43 -9.46 -11.24
CA LEU A 357 27.46 -9.40 -10.20
C LEU A 357 27.96 -10.79 -9.82
#